data_AF-A0A2I2FDS4-F1
#
_entry.id   AF-A0A2I2FDS4-F1
#
_cell.length_a   1.000
_cell.length_b   1.000
_cell.length_c   1.000
_cell.angle_alpha   90.00
_cell.angle_beta   90.00
_cell.angle_gamma   90.00
#
_symmetry.space_group_name_H-M   'P 1'
#
loop_
_entity.id
_entity.type
_entity.pdbx_description
1 polymer ?
#
loop_
_entity_poly.entity_id
_entity_poly.type
_entity_poly.pdbx_seq_one_letter_code
_entity_poly.pdbx_strand_id
1 'polypeptide(L)'
;MSLNEIWEAASASPYAPLVSKDNQFVVGFSLLFAAFILTGLFGLNRSLASIVSFGVPASLAFGFGAVFMICAVGVYPIFSAVSSNAHNLYTLLQCIGFAPKATVQITPDGIRFSAEESRVVQGLAFLDKALFTSYTFNPPLDPDHEPLHDESAGAEDPDATYYPCFMVSLTALLETLKIFGVNDPSPSTALAGSGPSNRAPSAQPSSSAFNSPALLLDRSCTLQYLQDGSPLSITLSETGVKTTCDLTTYEPDAFAANADIPLQRDAIAMKIIMRSAWLHNAISELSGTNPTILRLSASATEEPYFSLTGIGGPFSESSVEFSIEQQHTNNQQGTPSHHKTLTDDGTSRARATRSKLAPTVTETFLVSPPSSMGTRLRQDYKFALVQKAARAMAVANKVSIRGDRQGVLSLQFMVEFDALGVVHSSSSNTSSSSSSSYAATGGGSGGAGGSIAGAGGAQRQTGNNTVSFVDFRFVPLLDEESLEVEEGGGFE
;
A
#
# COMPACT_ATOMS: atom_id res chain seq x y z
N MET A 1 6.57 12.16 -33.85
CA MET A 1 6.44 12.36 -32.40
C MET A 1 5.47 11.31 -31.89
N SER A 2 5.95 10.41 -31.04
CA SER A 2 5.11 9.42 -30.38
C SER A 2 4.25 10.10 -29.30
N LEU A 3 3.11 9.51 -28.96
CA LEU A 3 2.21 10.02 -27.93
C LEU A 3 2.91 10.16 -26.56
N ASN A 4 3.89 9.28 -26.28
CA ASN A 4 4.74 9.36 -25.09
C ASN A 4 5.66 10.59 -25.09
N GLU A 5 6.25 10.98 -26.24
CA GLU A 5 7.07 12.19 -26.33
C GLU A 5 6.23 13.46 -26.12
N ILE A 6 4.98 13.46 -26.58
CA ILE A 6 4.05 14.59 -26.36
C ILE A 6 3.62 14.66 -24.89
N TRP A 7 3.41 13.51 -24.24
CA TRP A 7 3.06 13.41 -22.82
C TRP A 7 4.20 13.85 -21.89
N GLU A 8 5.43 13.39 -22.14
CA GLU A 8 6.61 13.86 -21.41
C GLU A 8 6.86 15.35 -21.61
N ALA A 9 6.72 15.85 -22.85
CA ALA A 9 6.84 17.29 -23.13
C ALA A 9 5.76 18.14 -22.43
N ALA A 10 4.53 17.62 -22.30
CA ALA A 10 3.46 18.28 -21.56
C ALA A 10 3.72 18.28 -20.04
N SER A 11 4.32 17.22 -19.49
CA SER A 11 4.67 17.15 -18.05
C SER A 11 5.71 18.19 -17.63
N ALA A 12 6.57 18.63 -18.56
CA ALA A 12 7.59 19.64 -18.33
C ALA A 12 7.08 21.09 -18.40
N SER A 13 5.81 21.30 -18.82
CA SER A 13 5.19 22.63 -18.90
C SER A 13 3.85 22.64 -18.16
N PRO A 14 3.85 22.84 -16.83
CA PRO A 14 2.61 22.97 -16.08
C PRO A 14 1.80 24.13 -16.66
N TYR A 15 0.57 23.83 -17.10
CA TYR A 15 -0.35 24.84 -17.60
C TYR A 15 -0.72 25.78 -16.46
N ALA A 16 -0.13 26.98 -16.46
CA ALA A 16 -0.59 28.07 -15.63
C ALA A 16 -1.71 28.79 -16.40
N PRO A 17 -2.99 28.64 -16.00
CA PRO A 17 -4.05 29.38 -16.65
C PRO A 17 -3.80 30.88 -16.47
N LEU A 18 -4.00 31.65 -17.54
CA LEU A 18 -3.91 33.12 -17.53
C LEU A 18 -4.88 33.76 -16.53
N VAL A 19 -5.93 33.03 -16.14
CA VAL A 19 -6.91 33.40 -15.13
C VAL A 19 -6.93 32.31 -14.05
N SER A 20 -6.54 32.65 -12.83
CA SER A 20 -6.62 31.76 -11.67
C SER A 20 -8.07 31.34 -11.41
N LYS A 21 -8.28 30.14 -10.86
CA LYS A 21 -9.62 29.57 -10.60
C LYS A 21 -10.51 30.54 -9.81
N ASP A 22 -9.96 31.18 -8.78
CA ASP A 22 -10.70 32.09 -7.90
C ASP A 22 -11.20 33.34 -8.64
N ASN A 23 -10.53 33.72 -9.71
CA ASN A 23 -10.88 34.88 -10.53
C ASN A 23 -11.79 34.52 -11.73
N GLN A 24 -12.03 33.24 -12.01
CA GLN A 24 -12.86 32.84 -13.16
C GLN A 24 -14.31 33.33 -13.01
N PHE A 25 -14.85 33.36 -11.79
CA PHE A 25 -16.18 33.92 -11.52
C PHE A 25 -16.22 35.43 -11.80
N VAL A 26 -15.28 36.18 -11.24
CA VAL A 26 -15.24 37.65 -11.38
C VAL A 26 -15.02 38.05 -12.84
N VAL A 27 -14.11 37.36 -13.54
CA VAL A 27 -13.83 37.59 -14.97
C VAL A 27 -15.03 37.21 -15.82
N GLY A 28 -15.65 36.05 -15.57
CA GLY A 28 -16.86 35.60 -16.27
C GLY A 28 -18.03 36.55 -16.08
N PHE A 29 -18.30 36.97 -14.85
CA PHE A 29 -19.35 37.93 -14.52
C PHE A 29 -19.10 39.30 -15.18
N SER A 30 -17.86 39.82 -15.10
CA SER A 30 -17.51 41.11 -15.69
C SER A 30 -17.67 41.10 -17.22
N LEU A 31 -17.29 40.01 -17.89
CA LEU A 31 -17.47 39.83 -19.33
C LEU A 31 -18.94 39.74 -19.72
N LEU A 32 -19.76 38.99 -18.97
CA LEU A 32 -21.20 38.92 -19.23
C LEU A 32 -21.92 40.25 -18.98
N PHE A 33 -21.51 40.98 -17.93
CA PHE A 33 -22.04 42.31 -17.63
C PHE A 33 -21.69 43.32 -18.73
N ALA A 34 -20.43 43.30 -19.20
CA ALA A 34 -20.01 44.12 -20.35
C ALA A 34 -20.78 43.74 -21.62
N ALA A 35 -20.99 42.45 -21.87
CA ALA A 35 -21.78 41.97 -23.01
C ALA A 35 -23.24 42.46 -22.94
N PHE A 36 -23.85 42.47 -21.75
CA PHE A 36 -25.19 42.98 -21.54
C PHE A 36 -25.27 44.48 -21.85
N ILE A 37 -24.33 45.28 -21.34
CA ILE A 37 -24.27 46.73 -21.61
C ILE A 37 -24.06 47.01 -23.10
N LEU A 38 -23.09 46.35 -23.74
CA LEU A 38 -22.78 46.56 -25.16
C LEU A 38 -23.93 46.13 -26.07
N THR A 39 -24.61 45.04 -25.73
CA THR A 39 -25.82 44.58 -26.44
C THR A 39 -26.97 45.56 -26.27
N GLY A 40 -27.15 46.12 -25.06
CA GLY A 40 -28.12 47.18 -24.80
C GLY A 40 -27.83 48.45 -25.62
N LEU A 41 -26.58 48.90 -25.66
CA LEU A 41 -26.15 50.05 -26.47
C LEU A 41 -26.35 49.82 -27.97
N PHE A 42 -26.02 48.63 -28.47
CA PHE A 42 -26.29 48.24 -29.86
C PHE A 42 -27.80 48.26 -30.17
N GLY A 43 -28.63 47.79 -29.23
CA GLY A 43 -30.09 47.82 -29.35
C GLY A 43 -30.66 49.25 -29.49
N LEU A 44 -30.03 50.23 -28.85
CA LEU A 44 -30.42 51.64 -28.86
C LEU A 44 -29.94 52.42 -30.10
N ASN A 45 -28.82 52.01 -30.72
CA ASN A 45 -28.24 52.70 -31.88
C ASN A 45 -27.97 51.73 -33.04
N ARG A 46 -29.02 51.40 -33.80
CA ARG A 46 -28.95 50.43 -34.90
C ARG A 46 -28.36 51.05 -36.18
N SER A 47 -27.06 50.86 -36.38
CA SER A 47 -26.34 51.23 -37.61
C SER A 47 -25.35 50.13 -38.03
N LEU A 48 -25.04 50.01 -39.33
CA LEU A 48 -24.01 49.07 -39.81
C LEU A 48 -22.64 49.30 -39.15
N ALA A 49 -22.31 50.55 -38.81
CA ALA A 49 -21.08 50.88 -38.07
C ALA A 49 -21.11 50.37 -36.61
N SER A 50 -22.29 50.35 -35.98
CA SER A 50 -22.48 49.89 -34.59
C SER A 50 -22.29 48.38 -34.42
N ILE A 51 -22.46 47.61 -35.50
CA ILE A 51 -22.21 46.16 -35.49
C ILE A 51 -20.74 45.87 -35.24
N VAL A 52 -19.85 46.60 -35.93
CA VAL A 52 -18.40 46.41 -35.81
C VAL A 52 -17.89 46.95 -34.47
N SER A 53 -18.40 48.10 -34.01
CA SER A 53 -17.91 48.71 -32.77
C SER A 53 -18.48 48.10 -31.48
N PHE A 54 -19.73 47.63 -31.49
CA PHE A 54 -20.41 47.13 -30.29
C PHE A 54 -20.84 45.67 -30.41
N GLY A 55 -21.30 45.24 -31.59
CA GLY A 55 -21.79 43.88 -31.82
C GLY A 55 -20.70 42.81 -31.70
N VAL A 56 -19.55 43.01 -32.36
CA VAL A 56 -18.42 42.04 -32.30
C VAL A 56 -17.83 41.94 -30.89
N PRO A 57 -17.52 43.04 -30.19
CA PRO A 57 -17.06 42.95 -28.80
C PRO A 57 -18.10 42.35 -27.85
N ALA A 58 -19.39 42.64 -28.04
CA ALA A 58 -20.46 42.05 -27.22
C ALA A 58 -20.55 40.53 -27.38
N SER A 59 -20.44 40.01 -28.62
CA SER A 59 -20.52 38.56 -28.84
C SER A 59 -19.31 37.82 -28.30
N LEU A 60 -18.10 38.40 -28.42
CA LEU A 60 -16.89 37.85 -27.82
C LEU A 60 -16.98 37.87 -26.29
N ALA A 61 -17.39 39.01 -25.71
CA ALA A 61 -17.56 39.12 -24.27
C ALA A 61 -18.59 38.12 -23.73
N PHE A 62 -19.69 37.92 -24.45
CA PHE A 62 -20.69 36.91 -24.10
C PHE A 62 -20.13 35.49 -24.20
N GLY A 63 -19.46 35.14 -25.31
CA GLY A 63 -18.90 33.80 -25.52
C GLY A 63 -17.85 33.43 -24.47
N PHE A 64 -16.85 34.29 -24.26
CA PHE A 64 -15.83 34.05 -23.24
C PHE A 64 -16.41 34.13 -21.83
N GLY A 65 -17.29 35.09 -21.54
CA GLY A 65 -17.95 35.24 -20.24
C GLY A 65 -18.80 34.04 -19.85
N ALA A 66 -19.54 33.46 -20.80
CA ALA A 66 -20.35 32.26 -20.56
C ALA A 66 -19.48 31.04 -20.26
N VAL A 67 -18.37 30.84 -20.98
CA VAL A 67 -17.42 29.75 -20.71
C VAL A 67 -16.80 29.91 -19.33
N PHE A 68 -16.31 31.10 -18.98
CA PHE A 68 -15.74 31.36 -17.65
C PHE A 68 -16.78 31.18 -16.54
N MET A 69 -18.05 31.55 -16.75
CA MET A 69 -19.13 31.27 -15.79
C MET A 69 -19.42 29.77 -15.66
N ILE A 70 -19.42 29.01 -16.76
CA ILE A 70 -19.60 27.55 -16.70
C ILE A 70 -18.41 26.89 -16.00
N CYS A 71 -17.19 27.36 -16.24
CA CYS A 71 -16.00 26.86 -15.53
C CYS A 71 -15.98 27.27 -14.06
N ALA A 72 -16.42 28.49 -13.73
CA ALA A 72 -16.51 28.97 -12.35
C ALA A 72 -17.61 28.26 -11.54
N VAL A 73 -18.71 27.88 -12.19
CA VAL A 73 -19.83 27.14 -11.58
C VAL A 73 -19.67 25.62 -11.73
N GLY A 74 -18.71 25.17 -12.53
CA GLY A 74 -18.42 23.76 -12.73
C GLY A 74 -18.01 23.13 -11.42
N VAL A 75 -18.82 22.19 -10.92
CA VAL A 75 -18.49 21.41 -9.73
C VAL A 75 -17.29 20.53 -10.06
N TYR A 76 -16.10 21.02 -9.77
CA TYR A 76 -14.90 20.19 -9.83
C TYR A 76 -15.00 19.17 -8.70
N PRO A 77 -14.74 17.88 -8.97
CA PRO A 77 -14.73 16.90 -7.91
C PRO A 77 -13.62 17.24 -6.91
N ILE A 78 -13.93 17.09 -5.62
CA ILE A 78 -12.92 17.12 -4.54
C ILE A 78 -11.75 16.19 -4.90
N PHE A 79 -12.06 15.02 -5.48
CA PHE A 79 -11.04 14.05 -5.85
C PHE A 79 -11.35 13.34 -7.16
N SER A 80 -10.32 13.19 -7.99
CA SER A 80 -10.35 12.40 -9.22
C SER A 80 -8.99 11.78 -9.45
N ALA A 81 -8.93 10.45 -9.59
CA ALA A 81 -7.71 9.75 -9.96
C ALA A 81 -7.98 8.68 -11.01
N VAL A 82 -7.01 8.49 -11.90
CA VAL A 82 -7.06 7.50 -12.97
C VAL A 82 -5.87 6.56 -12.82
N SER A 83 -6.13 5.26 -12.74
CA SER A 83 -5.10 4.22 -12.78
C SER A 83 -5.24 3.42 -14.08
N SER A 84 -4.11 3.10 -14.71
CA SER A 84 -4.05 2.15 -15.82
C SER A 84 -4.08 0.70 -15.35
N ASN A 85 -4.02 0.45 -14.04
CA ASN A 85 -3.97 -0.90 -13.49
C ASN A 85 -4.86 -1.06 -12.25
N ALA A 86 -6.12 -1.45 -12.49
CA ALA A 86 -7.07 -1.78 -11.42
C ALA A 86 -6.61 -2.97 -10.55
N HIS A 87 -5.80 -3.88 -11.10
CA HIS A 87 -5.32 -5.05 -10.38
C HIS A 87 -4.38 -4.69 -9.24
N ASN A 88 -3.50 -3.68 -9.43
CA ASN A 88 -2.63 -3.20 -8.37
C ASN A 88 -3.46 -2.67 -7.19
N LEU A 89 -4.48 -1.85 -7.47
CA LEU A 89 -5.38 -1.31 -6.45
C LEU A 89 -6.14 -2.42 -5.73
N TYR A 90 -6.70 -3.36 -6.50
CA TYR A 90 -7.40 -4.52 -5.96
C TYR A 90 -6.51 -5.35 -5.03
N THR A 91 -5.27 -5.63 -5.44
CA THR A 91 -4.31 -6.44 -4.68
C THR A 91 -4.02 -5.81 -3.32
N LEU A 92 -3.77 -4.49 -3.28
CA LEU A 92 -3.52 -3.76 -2.05
C LEU A 92 -4.74 -3.74 -1.13
N LEU A 93 -5.92 -3.47 -1.68
CA LEU A 93 -7.17 -3.42 -0.91
C LEU A 93 -7.61 -4.80 -0.40
N GLN A 94 -7.33 -5.87 -1.16
CA GLN A 94 -7.68 -7.24 -0.75
C GLN A 94 -6.87 -7.68 0.48
N CYS A 95 -5.64 -7.18 0.64
CA CYS A 95 -4.81 -7.44 1.82
C CYS A 95 -5.53 -7.04 3.12
N ILE A 96 -6.29 -5.94 3.13
CA ILE A 96 -7.06 -5.45 4.28
C ILE A 96 -8.53 -5.88 4.28
N GLY A 97 -8.94 -6.77 3.36
CA GLY A 97 -10.32 -7.25 3.17
C GLY A 97 -10.87 -8.16 4.28
N PHE A 98 -10.47 -7.98 5.53
CA PHE A 98 -10.96 -8.77 6.68
C PHE A 98 -12.16 -8.11 7.38
N ALA A 99 -12.38 -6.81 7.15
CA ALA A 99 -13.52 -6.06 7.67
C ALA A 99 -14.53 -5.74 6.54
N PRO A 100 -15.83 -5.61 6.84
CA PRO A 100 -16.85 -5.31 5.83
C PRO A 100 -16.80 -3.85 5.33
N LYS A 101 -16.34 -2.93 6.18
CA LYS A 101 -16.20 -1.50 5.91
C LYS A 101 -14.75 -1.08 6.05
N ALA A 102 -14.37 -0.04 5.32
CA ALA A 102 -13.08 0.63 5.48
C ALA A 102 -13.28 2.15 5.56
N THR A 103 -12.51 2.79 6.42
CA THR A 103 -12.35 4.24 6.44
C THR A 103 -11.41 4.65 5.31
N VAL A 104 -11.81 5.65 4.55
CA VAL A 104 -11.10 6.22 3.40
C VAL A 104 -10.74 7.65 3.74
N GLN A 105 -9.46 7.97 3.65
CA GLN A 105 -8.95 9.34 3.82
C GLN A 105 -8.20 9.74 2.55
N ILE A 106 -8.62 10.85 1.95
CA ILE A 106 -8.02 11.36 0.71
C ILE A 106 -7.02 12.45 1.07
N THR A 107 -5.79 12.32 0.58
CA THR A 107 -4.68 13.25 0.84
C THR A 107 -4.02 13.72 -0.47
N PRO A 108 -3.18 14.76 -0.46
CA PRO A 108 -2.43 15.17 -1.66
C PRO A 108 -1.45 14.11 -2.17
N ASP A 109 -0.99 13.20 -1.30
CA ASP A 109 -0.01 12.17 -1.63
C ASP A 109 -0.61 10.81 -2.01
N GLY A 110 -1.90 10.61 -1.74
CA GLY A 110 -2.58 9.36 -2.06
C GLY A 110 -3.86 9.15 -1.26
N ILE A 111 -4.40 7.93 -1.38
CA ILE A 111 -5.61 7.51 -0.69
C ILE A 111 -5.26 6.48 0.37
N ARG A 112 -5.67 6.72 1.61
CA ARG A 112 -5.48 5.79 2.71
C ARG A 112 -6.77 5.03 2.97
N PHE A 113 -6.69 3.71 3.01
CA PHE A 113 -7.76 2.82 3.44
C PHE A 113 -7.38 2.18 4.77
N SER A 114 -8.28 2.23 5.74
CA SER A 114 -8.12 1.63 7.07
C SER A 114 -9.28 0.67 7.35
N ALA A 115 -8.95 -0.58 7.61
CA ALA A 115 -9.87 -1.60 8.10
C ALA A 115 -9.53 -1.90 9.56
N GLU A 116 -10.52 -1.88 10.44
CA GLU A 116 -10.31 -2.10 11.87
C GLU A 116 -11.26 -3.17 12.39
N GLU A 117 -10.82 -3.93 13.39
CA GLU A 117 -11.72 -4.77 14.17
C GLU A 117 -11.43 -4.70 15.66
N SER A 118 -12.48 -4.38 16.43
CA SER A 118 -12.49 -4.36 17.89
C SER A 118 -11.40 -3.48 18.52
N ARG A 119 -10.82 -2.50 17.82
CA ARG A 119 -9.68 -1.66 18.26
C ARG A 119 -8.41 -2.43 18.63
N VAL A 120 -8.34 -3.71 18.29
CA VAL A 120 -7.18 -4.58 18.60
C VAL A 120 -6.37 -4.88 17.35
N VAL A 121 -6.99 -4.86 16.17
CA VAL A 121 -6.30 -4.98 14.88
C VAL A 121 -6.70 -3.88 13.93
N GLN A 122 -5.71 -3.29 13.27
CA GLN A 122 -5.89 -2.30 12.24
C GLN A 122 -5.05 -2.67 11.01
N GLY A 123 -5.66 -2.74 9.84
CA GLY A 123 -5.00 -2.94 8.56
C GLY A 123 -5.07 -1.67 7.73
N LEU A 124 -3.93 -1.23 7.21
CA LEU A 124 -3.74 0.03 6.51
C LEU A 124 -3.18 -0.24 5.12
N ALA A 125 -3.92 0.15 4.09
CA ALA A 125 -3.45 0.14 2.70
C ALA A 125 -3.34 1.59 2.22
N PHE A 126 -2.16 1.98 1.75
CA PHE A 126 -1.92 3.30 1.18
C PHE A 126 -1.76 3.19 -0.34
N LEU A 127 -2.68 3.82 -1.08
CA LEU A 127 -2.60 3.94 -2.52
C LEU A 127 -1.87 5.25 -2.85
N ASP A 128 -0.57 5.14 -3.04
CA ASP A 128 0.28 6.30 -3.39
C ASP A 128 -0.15 6.92 -4.72
N LYS A 129 -0.06 8.25 -4.85
CA LYS A 129 -0.34 8.97 -6.10
C LYS A 129 0.41 8.40 -7.31
N ALA A 130 1.59 7.80 -7.10
CA ALA A 130 2.39 7.14 -8.14
C ALA A 130 1.73 5.89 -8.75
N LEU A 131 0.70 5.31 -8.11
CA LEU A 131 -0.11 4.22 -8.67
C LEU A 131 -1.14 4.71 -9.71
N PHE A 132 -1.26 6.03 -9.87
CA PHE A 132 -2.22 6.68 -10.76
C PHE A 132 -1.49 7.41 -11.89
N THR A 133 -2.02 7.30 -13.10
CA THR A 133 -1.56 8.08 -14.25
C THR A 133 -2.00 9.54 -14.14
N SER A 134 -3.08 9.80 -13.42
CA SER A 134 -3.55 11.13 -13.04
C SER A 134 -4.08 11.11 -11.62
N TYR A 135 -3.70 12.09 -10.81
CA TYR A 135 -4.17 12.26 -9.44
C TYR A 135 -4.47 13.73 -9.20
N THR A 136 -5.74 14.08 -9.03
CA THR A 136 -6.21 15.44 -8.78
C THR A 136 -6.96 15.47 -7.46
N PHE A 137 -6.47 16.27 -6.52
CA PHE A 137 -7.12 16.53 -5.26
C PHE A 137 -7.33 18.05 -5.12
N ASN A 138 -8.59 18.44 -4.93
CA ASN A 138 -9.02 19.81 -4.68
C ASN A 138 -9.51 19.84 -3.22
N PRO A 139 -8.69 20.30 -2.25
CA PRO A 139 -9.08 20.31 -0.85
C PRO A 139 -10.34 21.18 -0.65
N PRO A 140 -11.34 20.72 0.12
CA PRO A 140 -12.47 21.55 0.50
C PRO A 140 -12.00 22.79 1.27
N LEU A 141 -12.69 23.91 1.08
CA LEU A 141 -12.53 25.08 1.94
C LEU A 141 -13.07 24.72 3.32
N ASP A 142 -12.27 24.97 4.35
CA ASP A 142 -12.56 24.59 5.73
C ASP A 142 -13.91 25.18 6.19
N PRO A 143 -14.91 24.38 6.61
CA PRO A 143 -16.23 24.88 6.96
C PRO A 143 -16.24 25.77 8.22
N ASP A 144 -15.18 25.72 9.04
CA ASP A 144 -15.08 26.47 10.30
C ASP A 144 -14.28 27.78 10.18
N HIS A 145 -13.67 28.07 9.02
CA HIS A 145 -13.07 29.37 8.73
C HIS A 145 -14.06 30.29 8.00
N GLU A 146 -15.02 30.84 8.75
CA GLU A 146 -15.55 32.16 8.40
C GLU A 146 -14.33 33.12 8.29
N PRO A 147 -14.17 33.88 7.20
CA PRO A 147 -13.12 34.88 7.10
C PRO A 147 -13.46 36.04 8.04
N LEU A 148 -13.19 35.85 9.33
CA LEU A 148 -13.15 36.95 10.27
C LEU A 148 -11.95 37.82 9.89
N HIS A 149 -12.25 38.94 9.24
CA HIS A 149 -11.39 40.11 9.20
C HIS A 149 -10.98 40.46 10.64
N ASP A 150 -9.81 39.99 11.09
CA ASP A 150 -9.16 40.58 12.24
C ASP A 150 -7.64 40.65 12.02
N GLU A 151 -7.12 41.86 11.91
CA GLU A 151 -5.71 42.21 11.69
C GLU A 151 -4.84 41.97 12.94
N SER A 152 -4.86 40.75 13.47
CA SER A 152 -4.02 40.38 14.61
C SER A 152 -3.12 39.22 14.24
N ALA A 153 -1.91 39.56 13.77
CA ALA A 153 -0.82 38.63 13.54
C ALA A 153 -0.56 37.77 14.79
N GLY A 154 -1.01 36.52 14.75
CA GLY A 154 -0.72 35.47 15.72
C GLY A 154 -0.63 34.15 14.99
N ALA A 155 0.61 33.70 14.75
CA ALA A 155 1.03 32.40 14.21
C ALA A 155 -0.10 31.51 13.65
N GLU A 156 -0.42 31.70 12.37
CA GLU A 156 -1.19 30.72 11.60
C GLU A 156 -0.45 29.38 11.67
N ASP A 157 -1.06 28.36 12.26
CA ASP A 157 -0.58 26.99 12.18
C ASP A 157 -0.81 26.51 10.74
N PRO A 158 0.23 26.28 9.92
CA PRO A 158 0.07 26.00 8.50
C PRO A 158 -0.57 24.62 8.19
N ASP A 159 -0.97 23.88 9.23
CA ASP A 159 -1.35 22.45 9.17
C ASP A 159 -2.85 22.16 9.29
N ALA A 160 -3.74 23.16 9.36
CA ALA A 160 -5.20 22.93 9.38
C ALA A 160 -5.79 22.64 7.97
N THR A 161 -5.13 21.80 7.17
CA THR A 161 -5.71 21.37 5.88
C THR A 161 -6.74 20.27 6.12
N TYR A 162 -8.02 20.55 5.87
CA TYR A 162 -9.09 19.55 5.94
C TYR A 162 -8.90 18.46 4.88
N TYR A 163 -8.82 17.20 5.33
CA TYR A 163 -8.77 16.02 4.47
C TYR A 163 -10.09 15.23 4.57
N PRO A 164 -10.83 15.06 3.45
CA PRO A 164 -12.06 14.29 3.45
C PRO A 164 -11.86 12.88 4.00
N CYS A 165 -12.71 12.51 4.95
CA CYS A 165 -12.70 11.21 5.61
C CYS A 165 -14.11 10.63 5.63
N PHE A 166 -14.29 9.44 5.05
CA PHE A 166 -15.58 8.77 4.98
C PHE A 166 -15.39 7.25 4.99
N MET A 167 -16.43 6.50 5.35
CA MET A 167 -16.41 5.04 5.26
C MET A 167 -17.08 4.54 3.98
N VAL A 168 -16.59 3.43 3.44
CA VAL A 168 -17.22 2.70 2.33
C VAL A 168 -17.34 1.22 2.65
N SER A 169 -18.22 0.52 1.95
CA SER A 169 -18.24 -0.94 1.95
C SER A 169 -17.00 -1.48 1.23
N LEU A 170 -16.06 -2.05 1.98
CA LEU A 170 -14.84 -2.63 1.43
C LEU A 170 -15.16 -3.86 0.58
N THR A 171 -16.18 -4.63 0.96
CA THR A 171 -16.65 -5.79 0.19
C THR A 171 -17.16 -5.37 -1.20
N ALA A 172 -18.03 -4.37 -1.27
CA ALA A 172 -18.54 -3.84 -2.54
C ALA A 172 -17.44 -3.20 -3.39
N LEU A 173 -16.48 -2.53 -2.76
CA LEU A 173 -15.29 -1.99 -3.42
C LEU A 173 -14.46 -3.10 -4.08
N LEU A 174 -14.16 -4.17 -3.34
CA LEU A 174 -13.40 -5.31 -3.86
C LEU A 174 -14.15 -6.04 -4.98
N GLU A 175 -15.46 -6.22 -4.86
CA GLU A 175 -16.29 -6.81 -5.92
C GLU A 175 -16.30 -5.93 -7.18
N THR A 176 -16.41 -4.61 -7.01
CA THR A 176 -16.36 -3.64 -8.10
C THR A 176 -15.04 -3.77 -8.87
N LEU A 177 -13.91 -3.76 -8.17
CA LEU A 177 -12.59 -3.88 -8.78
C LEU A 177 -12.34 -5.25 -9.43
N LYS A 178 -13.08 -6.29 -9.04
CA LYS A 178 -13.02 -7.64 -9.66
C LYS A 178 -13.79 -7.78 -10.97
N ILE A 179 -14.70 -6.85 -11.31
CA ILE A 179 -15.65 -7.00 -12.44
C ILE A 179 -14.96 -7.39 -13.75
N PHE A 180 -13.77 -6.85 -14.02
CA PHE A 180 -13.03 -7.08 -15.27
C PHE A 180 -11.93 -8.15 -15.18
N GLY A 181 -12.11 -9.12 -14.28
CA GLY A 181 -11.27 -10.31 -14.25
C GLY A 181 -9.83 -9.97 -13.86
N VAL A 182 -9.65 -9.62 -12.58
CA VAL A 182 -8.40 -9.94 -11.91
C VAL A 182 -8.39 -11.47 -11.78
N ASN A 183 -7.70 -12.17 -12.69
CA ASN A 183 -7.51 -13.60 -12.53
C ASN A 183 -6.87 -13.85 -11.17
N ASP A 184 -7.52 -14.63 -10.31
CA ASP A 184 -6.92 -15.20 -9.12
C ASP A 184 -5.95 -16.29 -9.60
N PRO A 185 -4.62 -16.16 -9.44
CA PRO A 185 -3.70 -17.24 -9.72
C PRO A 185 -3.69 -18.24 -8.55
N SER A 186 -4.85 -18.65 -8.03
CA SER A 186 -4.92 -19.75 -7.08
C SER A 186 -4.90 -21.08 -7.86
N PRO A 187 -4.01 -22.03 -7.49
CA PRO A 187 -4.02 -23.35 -8.10
C PRO A 187 -5.26 -24.08 -7.60
N SER A 188 -6.31 -24.12 -8.42
CA SER A 188 -7.48 -24.93 -8.15
C SER A 188 -7.05 -26.39 -8.03
N THR A 189 -6.88 -26.82 -6.78
CA THR A 189 -6.66 -28.20 -6.39
C THR A 189 -7.98 -28.91 -6.63
N ALA A 190 -8.18 -29.39 -7.84
CA ALA A 190 -9.29 -30.28 -8.16
C ALA A 190 -9.08 -31.60 -7.41
N LEU A 191 -9.66 -31.68 -6.21
CA LEU A 191 -9.98 -32.93 -5.54
C LEU A 191 -11.06 -33.65 -6.36
N ALA A 192 -10.65 -34.60 -7.19
CA ALA A 192 -11.52 -35.66 -7.68
C ALA A 192 -10.79 -37.00 -7.50
N GLY A 193 -11.46 -37.89 -6.75
CA GLY A 193 -10.92 -39.12 -6.21
C GLY A 193 -10.55 -40.21 -7.21
N SER A 194 -9.82 -41.16 -6.66
CA SER A 194 -9.44 -42.50 -7.12
C SER A 194 -10.38 -43.22 -8.10
N GLY A 195 -9.79 -43.81 -9.16
CA GLY A 195 -10.36 -44.95 -9.91
C GLY A 195 -9.62 -45.21 -11.24
N PRO A 196 -9.21 -46.46 -11.58
CA PRO A 196 -8.38 -46.74 -12.76
C PRO A 196 -9.16 -47.22 -14.01
N SER A 197 -8.54 -47.02 -15.18
CA SER A 197 -8.66 -47.78 -16.45
C SER A 197 -9.53 -47.23 -17.61
N ASN A 198 -8.90 -47.27 -18.79
CA ASN A 198 -9.42 -47.43 -20.17
C ASN A 198 -10.01 -46.25 -21.00
N ARG A 199 -9.14 -45.67 -21.82
CA ARG A 199 -9.21 -45.45 -23.30
C ARG A 199 -10.58 -45.28 -23.99
N ALA A 200 -10.88 -44.06 -24.46
CA ALA A 200 -11.55 -43.77 -25.75
C ALA A 200 -11.29 -42.31 -26.21
N PRO A 201 -11.16 -42.01 -27.52
CA PRO A 201 -10.88 -40.67 -28.03
C PRO A 201 -12.15 -39.99 -28.59
N SER A 202 -12.52 -38.81 -28.10
CA SER A 202 -13.27 -37.75 -28.83
C SER A 202 -13.83 -36.71 -27.86
N ALA A 203 -14.04 -35.50 -28.39
CA ALA A 203 -14.56 -34.28 -27.76
C ALA A 203 -13.52 -33.46 -26.98
N GLN A 204 -12.90 -32.53 -27.70
CA GLN A 204 -12.22 -31.37 -27.15
C GLN A 204 -13.20 -30.58 -26.26
N PRO A 205 -12.88 -30.26 -25.00
CA PRO A 205 -13.57 -29.18 -24.32
C PRO A 205 -13.08 -27.87 -24.93
N SER A 206 -14.03 -27.06 -25.39
CA SER A 206 -13.84 -25.72 -25.94
C SER A 206 -12.86 -24.92 -25.10
N SER A 207 -11.64 -24.74 -25.64
CA SER A 207 -10.69 -23.74 -25.21
C SER A 207 -11.41 -22.39 -25.19
N SER A 208 -11.60 -21.84 -24.00
CA SER A 208 -12.08 -20.48 -23.78
C SER A 208 -11.14 -19.49 -24.46
N ALA A 209 -11.49 -19.13 -25.69
CA ALA A 209 -10.78 -18.19 -26.56
C ALA A 209 -10.78 -16.73 -26.03
N PHE A 210 -11.23 -16.51 -24.79
CA PHE A 210 -11.20 -15.23 -24.08
C PHE A 210 -10.07 -15.12 -23.04
N ASN A 211 -9.24 -16.16 -22.87
CA ASN A 211 -8.13 -16.17 -21.90
C ASN A 211 -6.79 -15.69 -22.48
N SER A 212 -6.79 -14.95 -23.60
CA SER A 212 -5.56 -14.42 -24.16
C SER A 212 -5.10 -13.19 -23.38
N PRO A 213 -3.86 -13.11 -22.87
CA PRO A 213 -3.29 -11.91 -22.26
C PRO A 213 -2.86 -10.89 -23.34
N ALA A 214 -3.67 -10.75 -24.39
CA ALA A 214 -3.38 -9.92 -25.54
C ALA A 214 -4.26 -8.68 -25.48
N LEU A 215 -3.62 -7.56 -25.15
CA LEU A 215 -4.12 -6.18 -25.08
C LEU A 215 -4.65 -5.75 -23.69
N LEU A 216 -3.75 -5.73 -22.70
CA LEU A 216 -3.82 -4.83 -21.53
C LEU A 216 -3.88 -3.32 -21.90
N LEU A 217 -4.07 -2.97 -23.18
CA LEU A 217 -3.84 -1.62 -23.70
C LEU A 217 -4.93 -0.61 -23.33
N ASP A 218 -6.13 -1.03 -22.91
CA ASP A 218 -7.26 -0.11 -22.66
C ASP A 218 -8.01 -0.38 -21.33
N ARG A 219 -7.33 -0.94 -20.33
CA ARG A 219 -7.90 -1.04 -18.97
C ARG A 219 -7.63 0.25 -18.21
N SER A 220 -8.67 0.96 -17.81
CA SER A 220 -8.53 2.11 -16.91
C SER A 220 -9.52 2.02 -15.76
N CYS A 221 -9.10 2.48 -14.58
CA CYS A 221 -9.91 2.59 -13.39
C CYS A 221 -9.86 4.04 -12.93
N THR A 222 -11.01 4.71 -12.98
CA THR A 222 -11.17 6.07 -12.49
C THR A 222 -11.90 6.04 -11.16
N LEU A 223 -11.31 6.65 -10.13
CA LEU A 223 -11.94 6.89 -8.83
C LEU A 223 -12.31 8.37 -8.75
N GLN A 224 -13.54 8.67 -8.38
CA GLN A 224 -14.04 10.04 -8.29
C GLN A 224 -14.89 10.23 -7.04
N TYR A 225 -14.65 11.33 -6.34
CA TYR A 225 -15.45 11.78 -5.21
C TYR A 225 -15.78 13.26 -5.41
N LEU A 226 -17.06 13.56 -5.59
CA LEU A 226 -17.49 14.86 -6.11
C LEU A 226 -17.47 15.93 -5.03
N GLN A 227 -18.16 15.67 -3.92
CA GLN A 227 -18.36 16.58 -2.80
C GLN A 227 -18.56 15.77 -1.51
N ASP A 228 -18.53 16.43 -0.36
CA ASP A 228 -18.80 15.75 0.91
C ASP A 228 -20.19 15.13 0.97
N GLY A 229 -20.25 13.87 1.40
CA GLY A 229 -21.47 13.05 1.40
C GLY A 229 -21.88 12.49 0.03
N SER A 230 -21.14 12.78 -1.05
CA SER A 230 -21.37 12.13 -2.35
C SER A 230 -20.88 10.67 -2.36
N PRO A 231 -21.42 9.78 -3.20
CA PRO A 231 -20.88 8.43 -3.34
C PRO A 231 -19.46 8.46 -3.94
N LEU A 232 -18.65 7.46 -3.57
CA LEU A 232 -17.38 7.19 -4.24
C LEU A 232 -17.69 6.49 -5.57
N SER A 233 -17.52 7.19 -6.68
CA SER A 233 -17.76 6.67 -8.01
C SER A 233 -16.51 5.97 -8.55
N ILE A 234 -16.68 4.73 -9.00
CA ILE A 234 -15.62 3.90 -9.58
C ILE A 234 -16.03 3.55 -10.99
N THR A 235 -15.23 4.00 -11.93
CA THR A 235 -15.46 3.79 -13.35
C THR A 235 -14.35 2.93 -13.92
N LEU A 236 -14.71 1.73 -14.35
CA LEU A 236 -13.82 0.79 -15.00
C LEU A 236 -14.11 0.78 -16.50
N SER A 237 -13.07 0.93 -17.33
CA SER A 237 -13.18 0.85 -18.78
C SER A 237 -12.33 -0.29 -19.32
N GLU A 238 -12.88 -1.11 -20.22
CA GLU A 238 -12.15 -2.15 -20.94
C GLU A 238 -12.80 -2.40 -22.32
N THR A 239 -11.99 -2.41 -23.40
CA THR A 239 -12.44 -2.80 -24.76
C THR A 239 -13.70 -2.07 -25.25
N GLY A 240 -13.85 -0.79 -24.89
CA GLY A 240 -15.01 0.04 -25.25
C GLY A 240 -16.25 -0.16 -24.36
N VAL A 241 -16.20 -1.07 -23.38
CA VAL A 241 -17.21 -1.20 -22.32
C VAL A 241 -16.79 -0.34 -21.14
N LYS A 242 -17.73 0.42 -20.58
CA LYS A 242 -17.55 1.24 -19.39
C LYS A 242 -18.57 0.82 -18.33
N THR A 243 -18.07 0.42 -17.16
CA THR A 243 -18.89 0.11 -15.99
C THR A 243 -18.64 1.16 -14.94
N THR A 244 -19.70 1.83 -14.48
CA THR A 244 -19.63 2.81 -13.39
C THR A 244 -20.41 2.27 -12.20
N CYS A 245 -19.77 2.27 -11.04
CA CYS A 245 -20.32 1.81 -9.77
C CYS A 245 -20.22 2.94 -8.76
N ASP A 246 -21.35 3.35 -8.19
CA ASP A 246 -21.41 4.40 -7.18
C ASP A 246 -21.54 3.75 -5.80
N LEU A 247 -20.47 3.83 -5.00
CA LEU A 247 -20.44 3.29 -3.65
C LEU A 247 -20.91 4.33 -2.65
N THR A 248 -21.96 4.00 -1.90
CA THR A 248 -22.45 4.84 -0.80
C THR A 248 -21.34 5.09 0.23
N THR A 249 -21.15 6.36 0.55
CA THR A 249 -20.25 6.83 1.61
C THR A 249 -21.03 6.99 2.91
N TYR A 250 -20.36 6.74 4.03
CA TYR A 250 -20.92 6.89 5.36
C TYR A 250 -20.03 7.81 6.18
N GLU A 251 -20.62 8.58 7.08
CA GLU A 251 -19.87 9.37 8.04
C GLU A 251 -19.08 8.43 8.98
N PRO A 252 -17.77 8.67 9.20
CA PRO A 252 -16.98 7.87 10.13
C PRO A 252 -17.43 8.16 11.56
N ASP A 253 -17.40 7.15 12.43
CA ASP A 253 -17.62 7.39 13.86
C ASP A 253 -16.58 8.41 14.34
N ALA A 254 -16.99 9.44 15.10
CA ALA A 254 -16.10 10.52 15.55
C ALA A 254 -14.83 10.03 16.26
N PHE A 255 -14.90 8.84 16.88
CA PHE A 255 -13.75 8.16 17.47
C PHE A 255 -12.91 7.37 16.45
N ALA A 256 -13.51 6.82 15.40
CA ALA A 256 -12.84 6.02 14.37
C ALA A 256 -12.05 6.87 13.35
N ALA A 257 -12.43 8.13 13.14
CA ALA A 257 -11.75 9.03 12.21
C ALA A 257 -10.26 9.26 12.57
N ASN A 258 -9.90 9.18 13.86
CA ASN A 258 -8.55 9.42 14.37
C ASN A 258 -7.97 8.27 15.22
N ALA A 259 -8.65 7.12 15.32
CA ALA A 259 -8.24 6.00 16.20
C ALA A 259 -7.24 5.04 15.54
N ASP A 260 -6.13 5.58 15.01
CA ASP A 260 -5.00 4.71 14.67
C ASP A 260 -4.42 4.08 15.92
N ILE A 261 -4.13 2.78 15.88
CA ILE A 261 -3.38 2.12 16.95
C ILE A 261 -1.99 2.78 17.00
N PRO A 262 -1.62 3.49 18.09
CA PRO A 262 -0.39 4.25 18.13
C PRO A 262 0.80 3.29 18.23
N LEU A 263 1.79 3.49 17.36
CA LEU A 263 3.08 2.80 17.43
C LEU A 263 4.15 3.80 17.83
N GLN A 264 4.81 3.57 18.96
CA GLN A 264 5.87 4.46 19.44
C GLN A 264 7.16 4.27 18.63
N ARG A 265 7.36 5.13 17.62
CA ARG A 265 8.48 5.02 16.66
C ARG A 265 9.85 5.27 17.29
N ASP A 266 9.88 6.08 18.34
CA ASP A 266 11.05 6.40 19.16
C ASP A 266 11.38 5.29 20.16
N ALA A 267 10.40 4.44 20.49
CA ALA A 267 10.52 3.36 21.48
C ALA A 267 10.40 1.96 20.85
N ILE A 268 10.92 1.77 19.63
CA ILE A 268 10.95 0.44 18.99
C ILE A 268 11.97 -0.46 19.71
N ALA A 269 11.48 -1.54 20.33
CA ALA A 269 12.28 -2.52 21.05
C ALA A 269 12.70 -3.71 20.17
N MET A 270 11.99 -3.94 19.07
CA MET A 270 12.29 -5.02 18.12
C MET A 270 12.03 -4.56 16.69
N LYS A 271 12.96 -4.87 15.78
CA LYS A 271 12.81 -4.74 14.33
C LYS A 271 13.44 -5.94 13.63
N ILE A 272 12.62 -6.72 12.95
CA ILE A 272 13.01 -7.91 12.19
C ILE A 272 12.54 -7.74 10.76
N ILE A 273 13.42 -7.92 9.77
CA ILE A 273 13.06 -7.93 8.35
C ILE A 273 13.40 -9.30 7.77
N MET A 274 12.39 -9.92 7.15
CA MET A 274 12.50 -11.25 6.55
C MET A 274 11.61 -11.37 5.32
N ARG A 275 11.77 -12.46 4.56
CA ARG A 275 10.85 -12.78 3.46
C ARG A 275 9.45 -13.06 4.02
N SER A 276 8.44 -12.44 3.40
CA SER A 276 7.06 -12.54 3.89
C SER A 276 6.53 -13.98 3.83
N ALA A 277 6.93 -14.75 2.81
CA ALA A 277 6.56 -16.15 2.66
C ALA A 277 6.95 -17.03 3.86
N TRP A 278 8.07 -16.74 4.54
CA TRP A 278 8.47 -17.49 5.73
C TRP A 278 7.54 -17.24 6.91
N LEU A 279 7.12 -15.98 7.11
CA LEU A 279 6.12 -15.64 8.12
C LEU A 279 4.77 -16.28 7.79
N HIS A 280 4.34 -16.20 6.52
CA HIS A 280 3.12 -16.83 6.05
C HIS A 280 3.10 -18.34 6.34
N ASN A 281 4.17 -19.05 5.98
CA ASN A 281 4.26 -20.49 6.18
C ASN A 281 4.24 -20.86 7.67
N ALA A 282 4.94 -20.11 8.52
CA ALA A 282 4.93 -20.35 9.96
C ALA A 282 3.53 -20.13 10.58
N ILE A 283 2.85 -19.03 10.22
CA ILE A 283 1.49 -18.76 10.70
C ILE A 283 0.50 -19.81 10.15
N SER A 284 0.65 -20.21 8.89
CA SER A 284 -0.18 -21.26 8.29
C SER A 284 0.04 -22.62 8.96
N GLU A 285 1.28 -22.98 9.29
CA GLU A 285 1.62 -24.21 10.01
C GLU A 285 1.02 -24.20 11.42
N LEU A 286 1.23 -23.11 12.17
CA LEU A 286 0.65 -22.93 13.50
C LEU A 286 -0.88 -22.92 13.48
N SER A 287 -1.50 -22.41 12.42
CA SER A 287 -2.97 -22.42 12.33
C SER A 287 -3.56 -23.83 12.32
N GLY A 288 -2.80 -24.83 11.84
CA GLY A 288 -3.20 -26.24 11.84
C GLY A 288 -3.43 -26.82 13.24
N THR A 289 -2.89 -26.21 14.29
CA THR A 289 -3.09 -26.63 15.69
C THR A 289 -4.24 -25.89 16.40
N ASN A 290 -4.93 -24.98 15.71
CA ASN A 290 -5.98 -24.10 16.24
C ASN A 290 -5.62 -23.36 17.55
N PRO A 291 -4.48 -22.65 17.60
CA PRO A 291 -4.07 -21.92 18.79
C PRO A 291 -4.95 -20.68 19.02
N THR A 292 -5.09 -20.30 20.29
CA THR A 292 -5.81 -19.07 20.68
C THR A 292 -4.87 -17.87 20.76
N ILE A 293 -3.62 -18.12 21.15
CA ILE A 293 -2.60 -17.10 21.39
C ILE A 293 -1.41 -17.35 20.46
N LEU A 294 -0.90 -16.28 19.86
CA LEU A 294 0.41 -16.26 19.21
C LEU A 294 1.40 -15.55 20.14
N ARG A 295 2.35 -16.30 20.67
CA ARG A 295 3.50 -15.77 21.41
C ARG A 295 4.65 -15.51 20.46
N LEU A 296 5.05 -14.26 20.37
CA LEU A 296 6.25 -13.83 19.67
C LEU A 296 7.39 -13.75 20.69
N SER A 297 8.53 -14.38 20.40
CA SER A 297 9.73 -14.24 21.21
C SER A 297 10.96 -13.88 20.39
N ALA A 298 11.73 -12.89 20.86
CA ALA A 298 12.97 -12.49 20.23
C ALA A 298 14.06 -12.17 21.26
N SER A 299 15.31 -12.57 20.98
CA SER A 299 16.49 -12.21 21.76
C SER A 299 17.68 -11.96 20.84
N ALA A 300 18.52 -10.99 21.18
CA ALA A 300 19.77 -10.72 20.46
C ALA A 300 20.94 -11.59 20.95
N THR A 301 20.83 -12.16 22.14
CA THR A 301 21.96 -12.82 22.84
C THR A 301 21.76 -14.31 23.05
N GLU A 302 20.51 -14.79 23.04
CA GLU A 302 20.18 -16.18 23.40
C GLU A 302 19.33 -16.88 22.33
N GLU A 303 19.67 -18.13 22.01
CA GLU A 303 18.83 -19.03 21.21
C GLU A 303 17.62 -19.51 22.03
N PRO A 304 16.42 -19.67 21.42
CA PRO A 304 16.09 -19.35 20.03
C PRO A 304 16.05 -17.84 19.81
N TYR A 305 16.74 -17.32 18.79
CA TYR A 305 16.82 -15.86 18.61
C TYR A 305 15.50 -15.25 18.16
N PHE A 306 14.74 -15.95 17.32
CA PHE A 306 13.39 -15.57 16.95
C PHE A 306 12.50 -16.81 16.88
N SER A 307 11.38 -16.79 17.58
CA SER A 307 10.40 -17.86 17.53
C SER A 307 8.96 -17.34 17.59
N LEU A 308 8.08 -18.07 16.91
CA LEU A 308 6.64 -17.89 16.94
C LEU A 308 6.02 -19.13 17.53
N THR A 309 5.20 -18.96 18.56
CA THR A 309 4.64 -20.08 19.31
C THR A 309 3.12 -19.95 19.39
N GLY A 310 2.40 -20.95 18.88
CA GLY A 310 0.96 -21.08 19.05
C GLY A 310 0.67 -21.76 20.39
N ILE A 311 -0.11 -21.07 21.23
CA ILE A 311 -0.52 -21.56 22.56
C ILE A 311 -2.04 -21.71 22.57
N GLY A 312 -2.50 -22.80 23.17
CA GLY A 312 -3.92 -23.18 23.23
C GLY A 312 -4.34 -24.12 22.12
N GLY A 313 -5.59 -24.60 22.19
CA GLY A 313 -6.09 -25.67 21.32
C GLY A 313 -5.83 -27.08 21.89
N PRO A 314 -6.13 -28.15 21.12
CA PRO A 314 -5.99 -29.53 21.57
C PRO A 314 -4.52 -30.00 21.70
N PHE A 315 -3.59 -29.30 21.06
CA PHE A 315 -2.16 -29.53 21.17
C PHE A 315 -1.60 -28.40 22.03
N SER A 316 -1.10 -28.70 23.23
CA SER A 316 -0.81 -27.72 24.28
C SER A 316 0.01 -26.50 23.81
N GLU A 317 1.02 -26.74 22.97
CA GLU A 317 1.92 -25.71 22.44
C GLU A 317 2.56 -26.19 21.15
N SER A 318 2.80 -25.30 20.19
CA SER A 318 3.58 -25.58 18.96
C SER A 318 4.42 -24.37 18.59
N SER A 319 5.69 -24.58 18.26
CA SER A 319 6.66 -23.48 18.04
C SER A 319 7.42 -23.63 16.73
N VAL A 320 7.57 -22.51 16.03
CA VAL A 320 8.40 -22.35 14.83
C VAL A 320 9.56 -21.44 15.17
N GLU A 321 10.78 -21.95 15.02
CA GLU A 321 12.03 -21.22 15.26
C GLU A 321 12.67 -20.79 13.94
N PHE A 322 13.17 -19.55 13.92
CA PHE A 322 13.87 -18.97 12.78
C PHE A 322 15.35 -18.84 13.10
N SER A 323 16.19 -19.33 12.18
CA SER A 323 17.63 -19.15 12.28
C SER A 323 18.03 -17.76 11.80
N ILE A 324 19.10 -17.21 12.36
CA ILE A 324 19.66 -15.92 11.93
C ILE A 324 20.96 -16.18 11.18
N GLU A 325 21.07 -15.66 9.96
CA GLU A 325 22.35 -15.66 9.27
C GLU A 325 23.19 -14.50 9.83
N GLN A 326 24.04 -14.82 10.80
CA GLN A 326 24.91 -13.85 11.44
C GLN A 326 25.99 -13.46 10.42
N GLN A 327 25.92 -12.24 9.88
CA GLN A 327 26.91 -11.69 8.95
C GLN A 327 28.23 -11.49 9.71
N HIS A 328 29.00 -12.56 9.91
CA HIS A 328 30.31 -12.51 10.57
C HIS A 328 31.29 -11.78 9.65
N THR A 329 31.67 -10.58 10.07
CA THR A 329 32.97 -9.98 9.75
C THR A 329 34.08 -10.93 10.22
N ASN A 330 34.87 -11.44 9.27
CA ASN A 330 36.01 -12.35 9.48
C ASN A 330 36.95 -11.92 10.61
N ASN A 331 37.14 -12.81 11.61
CA ASN A 331 38.44 -13.35 12.08
C ASN A 331 38.30 -13.88 13.50
N GLN A 332 38.09 -15.20 13.65
CA GLN A 332 38.71 -16.01 14.70
C GLN A 332 38.34 -17.49 14.49
N GLN A 333 39.36 -18.34 14.44
CA GLN A 333 39.22 -19.79 14.56
C GLN A 333 38.65 -20.13 15.93
N GLY A 334 37.34 -20.29 16.01
CA GLY A 334 36.62 -20.81 17.17
C GLY A 334 35.94 -22.13 16.82
N THR A 335 36.23 -23.17 17.59
CA THR A 335 35.69 -24.53 17.44
C THR A 335 34.16 -24.57 17.57
N PRO A 336 33.44 -25.33 16.72
CA PRO A 336 31.98 -25.43 16.81
C PRO A 336 31.58 -26.23 18.07
N SER A 337 30.86 -25.59 18.98
CA SER A 337 30.27 -26.19 20.18
C SER A 337 29.08 -27.08 19.81
N HIS A 338 29.35 -28.37 19.57
CA HIS A 338 28.32 -29.40 19.48
C HIS A 338 27.72 -29.68 20.87
N HIS A 339 26.55 -29.13 21.19
CA HIS A 339 25.80 -29.56 22.36
C HIS A 339 25.09 -30.90 22.09
N LYS A 340 25.43 -31.94 22.85
CA LYS A 340 24.87 -33.30 22.77
C LYS A 340 23.70 -33.42 23.76
N THR A 341 22.50 -33.71 23.27
CA THR A 341 21.36 -34.06 24.13
C THR A 341 21.50 -35.52 24.56
N LEU A 342 21.47 -35.78 25.88
CA LEU A 342 21.50 -37.13 26.45
C LEU A 342 20.14 -37.81 26.27
N THR A 343 20.12 -38.97 25.62
CA THR A 343 18.99 -39.91 25.64
C THR A 343 19.17 -40.91 26.77
N ASP A 344 18.06 -41.41 27.32
CA ASP A 344 17.95 -42.29 28.50
C ASP A 344 18.79 -43.60 28.42
N ASP A 345 19.22 -44.02 27.22
CA ASP A 345 20.08 -45.20 27.01
C ASP A 345 21.61 -44.92 27.03
N GLY A 346 22.06 -43.77 27.55
CA GLY A 346 23.48 -43.47 27.78
C GLY A 346 24.37 -43.37 26.52
N THR A 347 23.80 -43.44 25.31
CA THR A 347 24.53 -43.24 24.05
C THR A 347 24.29 -41.86 23.50
N SER A 348 25.36 -41.16 23.14
CA SER A 348 25.30 -39.77 22.70
C SER A 348 25.44 -39.68 21.17
N ARG A 349 24.32 -39.43 20.48
CA ARG A 349 24.30 -39.13 19.04
C ARG A 349 24.34 -37.62 18.81
N ALA A 350 25.11 -37.19 17.80
CA ALA A 350 25.07 -35.80 17.34
C ALA A 350 23.68 -35.49 16.78
N ARG A 351 23.08 -34.36 17.18
CA ARG A 351 21.85 -33.84 16.57
C ARG A 351 22.07 -33.75 15.07
N ALA A 352 21.22 -34.40 14.28
CA ALA A 352 21.28 -34.28 12.82
C ALA A 352 21.32 -32.79 12.48
N THR A 353 22.30 -32.38 11.68
CA THR A 353 22.47 -31.01 11.21
C THR A 353 21.26 -30.64 10.32
N ARG A 354 20.20 -30.17 10.97
CA ARG A 354 19.00 -29.57 10.37
C ARG A 354 19.31 -28.16 9.86
N SER A 355 20.47 -27.95 9.24
CA SER A 355 20.94 -26.62 8.83
C SER A 355 20.67 -26.29 7.37
N LYS A 356 19.82 -27.07 6.67
CA LYS A 356 19.46 -26.83 5.25
C LYS A 356 18.00 -26.49 4.99
N LEU A 357 17.13 -26.45 6.01
CA LEU A 357 15.68 -26.31 5.85
C LEU A 357 15.01 -25.33 6.83
N ALA A 358 15.75 -24.71 7.76
CA ALA A 358 15.16 -23.73 8.68
C ALA A 358 14.94 -22.39 7.96
N PRO A 359 13.76 -21.75 8.12
CA PRO A 359 13.52 -20.42 7.59
C PRO A 359 14.49 -19.42 8.24
N THR A 360 15.25 -18.68 7.42
CA THR A 360 16.24 -17.72 7.92
C THR A 360 15.71 -16.29 7.92
N VAL A 361 16.06 -15.52 8.95
CA VAL A 361 15.98 -14.05 8.93
C VAL A 361 17.18 -13.56 8.11
N THR A 362 16.91 -13.04 6.91
CA THR A 362 17.95 -12.79 5.90
C THR A 362 18.36 -11.32 5.76
N GLU A 363 17.73 -10.38 6.47
CA GLU A 363 17.94 -8.95 6.17
C GLU A 363 18.23 -8.07 7.39
N THR A 364 17.35 -8.02 8.39
CA THR A 364 17.58 -7.17 9.57
C THR A 364 17.11 -7.89 10.81
N PHE A 365 17.95 -7.88 11.84
CA PHE A 365 17.61 -8.42 13.15
C PHE A 365 18.15 -7.50 14.23
N LEU A 366 17.28 -6.64 14.76
CA LEU A 366 17.58 -5.70 15.83
C LEU A 366 16.60 -5.92 16.96
N VAL A 367 17.10 -6.38 18.11
CA VAL A 367 16.30 -6.66 19.30
C VAL A 367 16.99 -6.02 20.50
N SER A 368 16.24 -5.19 21.22
CA SER A 368 16.72 -4.44 22.37
C SER A 368 15.59 -4.40 23.40
N PRO A 369 15.41 -5.49 24.17
CA PRO A 369 14.37 -5.55 25.19
C PRO A 369 14.59 -4.45 26.24
N PRO A 370 13.53 -3.85 26.80
CA PRO A 370 13.67 -2.93 27.93
C PRO A 370 14.24 -3.69 29.14
N SER A 371 14.94 -2.96 30.03
CA SER A 371 15.59 -3.53 31.22
C SER A 371 14.66 -4.36 32.09
N SER A 372 13.37 -4.02 32.11
CA SER A 372 12.30 -4.71 32.84
C SER A 372 11.92 -6.08 32.27
N MET A 373 12.20 -6.37 30.99
CA MET A 373 11.83 -7.63 30.33
C MET A 373 13.00 -8.64 30.26
N GLY A 374 14.17 -8.31 30.79
CA GLY A 374 15.34 -9.18 30.79
C GLY A 374 16.01 -9.28 29.41
N THR A 375 16.61 -10.44 29.09
CA THR A 375 17.41 -10.66 27.87
C THR A 375 16.58 -11.01 26.63
N ARG A 376 15.24 -11.12 26.78
CA ARG A 376 14.35 -11.63 25.74
C ARG A 376 13.02 -10.88 25.75
N LEU A 377 12.62 -10.42 24.57
CA LEU A 377 11.29 -9.89 24.34
C LEU A 377 10.30 -11.05 24.19
N ARG A 378 9.16 -10.98 24.90
CA ARG A 378 8.01 -11.88 24.74
C ARG A 378 6.74 -11.06 24.72
N GLN A 379 5.90 -11.29 23.72
CA GLN A 379 4.64 -10.58 23.54
C GLN A 379 3.60 -11.55 22.98
N ASP A 380 2.41 -11.52 23.57
CA ASP A 380 1.32 -12.42 23.23
C ASP A 380 0.21 -11.65 22.49
N TYR A 381 -0.33 -12.26 21.44
CA TYR A 381 -1.37 -11.66 20.60
C TYR A 381 -2.47 -12.68 20.34
N LYS A 382 -3.70 -12.22 20.07
CA LYS A 382 -4.78 -13.12 19.63
C LYS A 382 -4.43 -13.70 18.26
N PHE A 383 -4.27 -15.02 18.18
CA PHE A 383 -3.83 -15.69 16.95
C PHE A 383 -4.77 -15.41 15.77
N ALA A 384 -6.08 -15.49 16.01
CA ALA A 384 -7.10 -15.22 15.00
C ALA A 384 -7.05 -13.80 14.42
N LEU A 385 -6.54 -12.81 15.18
CA LEU A 385 -6.38 -11.45 14.67
C LEU A 385 -5.14 -11.33 13.79
N VAL A 386 -4.01 -11.91 14.20
CA VAL A 386 -2.78 -11.94 13.39
C VAL A 386 -3.01 -12.66 12.07
N GLN A 387 -3.82 -13.73 12.07
CA GLN A 387 -4.18 -14.48 10.87
C GLN A 387 -4.89 -13.62 9.81
N LYS A 388 -5.51 -12.49 10.17
CA LYS A 388 -6.15 -11.59 9.19
C LYS A 388 -5.15 -10.95 8.24
N ALA A 389 -3.89 -10.83 8.64
CA ALA A 389 -2.82 -10.38 7.77
C ALA A 389 -2.30 -11.46 6.81
N ALA A 390 -2.82 -12.71 6.85
CA ALA A 390 -2.31 -13.81 6.02
C ALA A 390 -2.30 -13.50 4.52
N ARG A 391 -3.30 -12.79 4.00
CA ARG A 391 -3.31 -12.37 2.59
C ARG A 391 -2.16 -11.41 2.26
N ALA A 392 -1.91 -10.43 3.13
CA ALA A 392 -0.77 -9.54 2.98
C ALA A 392 0.56 -10.32 3.09
N MET A 393 0.65 -11.28 4.02
CA MET A 393 1.81 -12.14 4.16
C MET A 393 2.10 -12.95 2.89
N ALA A 394 1.06 -13.44 2.21
CA ALA A 394 1.18 -14.26 1.00
C ALA A 394 1.56 -13.45 -0.24
N VAL A 395 1.04 -12.22 -0.38
CA VAL A 395 1.24 -11.35 -1.55
C VAL A 395 2.58 -10.61 -1.50
N ALA A 396 3.05 -10.26 -0.30
CA ALA A 396 4.25 -9.44 -0.14
C ALA A 396 5.55 -10.21 -0.35
N ASN A 397 6.60 -9.49 -0.75
CA ASN A 397 7.94 -10.06 -0.90
C ASN A 397 8.68 -10.08 0.43
N LYS A 398 8.52 -9.00 1.20
CA LYS A 398 9.19 -8.78 2.49
C LYS A 398 8.20 -8.29 3.54
N VAL A 399 8.51 -8.61 4.79
CA VAL A 399 7.81 -8.09 5.96
C VAL A 399 8.82 -7.47 6.93
N SER A 400 8.50 -6.28 7.42
CA SER A 400 9.17 -5.63 8.54
C SER A 400 8.30 -5.76 9.78
N ILE A 401 8.74 -6.58 10.72
CA ILE A 401 8.11 -6.88 12.00
C ILE A 401 8.69 -5.93 13.04
N ARG A 402 7.86 -5.07 13.63
CA ARG A 402 8.27 -4.09 14.63
C ARG A 402 7.46 -4.26 15.90
N GLY A 403 8.12 -4.30 17.05
CA GLY A 403 7.47 -4.24 18.37
C GLY A 403 7.96 -3.02 19.12
N ASP A 404 7.05 -2.23 19.67
CA ASP A 404 7.41 -1.14 20.59
C ASP A 404 7.46 -1.59 22.05
N ARG A 405 7.83 -0.67 22.94
CA ARG A 405 7.90 -0.93 24.39
C ARG A 405 6.55 -1.16 25.05
N GLN A 406 5.45 -0.67 24.47
CA GLN A 406 4.10 -0.91 24.97
C GLN A 406 3.54 -2.26 24.55
N GLY A 407 4.21 -2.93 23.61
CA GLY A 407 3.81 -4.23 23.10
C GLY A 407 2.96 -4.15 21.83
N VAL A 408 2.82 -2.98 21.20
CA VAL A 408 2.14 -2.89 19.91
C VAL A 408 3.03 -3.51 18.84
N LEU A 409 2.45 -4.45 18.09
CA LEU A 409 3.09 -5.08 16.94
C LEU A 409 2.69 -4.37 15.65
N SER A 410 3.66 -3.98 14.83
CA SER A 410 3.47 -3.54 13.45
C SER A 410 4.09 -4.54 12.49
N LEU A 411 3.29 -5.02 11.53
CA LEU A 411 3.72 -5.84 10.40
C LEU A 411 3.57 -5.01 9.13
N GLN A 412 4.68 -4.50 8.60
CA GLN A 412 4.70 -3.73 7.37
C GLN A 412 5.13 -4.63 6.20
N PHE A 413 4.21 -4.87 5.28
CA PHE A 413 4.37 -5.72 4.11
C PHE A 413 4.75 -4.89 2.88
N MET A 414 5.83 -5.28 2.21
CA MET A 414 6.29 -4.68 0.96
C MET A 414 5.76 -5.48 -0.22
N VAL A 415 4.89 -4.86 -1.02
CA VAL A 415 4.29 -5.44 -2.23
C VAL A 415 4.95 -4.79 -3.45
N GLU A 416 5.48 -5.62 -4.34
CA GLU A 416 6.13 -5.17 -5.57
C GLU A 416 5.27 -5.54 -6.78
N PHE A 417 5.08 -4.59 -7.69
CA PHE A 417 4.39 -4.80 -8.96
C PHE A 417 5.39 -4.70 -10.11
N ASP A 418 5.35 -5.66 -11.03
CA ASP A 418 6.09 -5.59 -12.30
C ASP A 418 5.48 -4.53 -13.25
N ALA A 419 6.17 -4.18 -14.34
CA ALA A 419 5.72 -3.21 -15.33
C ALA A 419 4.37 -3.57 -15.99
N LEU A 420 3.93 -4.83 -15.89
CA LEU A 420 2.62 -5.33 -16.33
C LEU A 420 1.58 -5.43 -15.19
N GLY A 421 1.97 -5.04 -13.96
CA GLY A 421 1.18 -5.10 -12.72
C GLY A 421 0.84 -6.51 -12.25
N VAL A 422 1.72 -7.48 -12.50
CA VAL A 422 1.62 -8.82 -11.94
C VAL A 422 2.45 -8.89 -10.65
N VAL A 423 1.88 -9.48 -9.60
CA VAL A 423 2.55 -9.68 -8.30
C VAL A 423 3.64 -10.74 -8.41
N HIS A 424 4.85 -10.43 -7.93
CA HIS A 424 5.98 -11.35 -7.99
C HIS A 424 6.05 -12.29 -6.77
N SER A 425 5.20 -13.31 -6.68
CA SER A 425 5.33 -14.36 -5.65
C SER A 425 6.53 -15.26 -5.97
N SER A 426 7.67 -15.05 -5.33
CA SER A 426 8.90 -15.82 -5.56
C SER A 426 8.83 -17.24 -4.96
N SER A 427 8.07 -18.13 -5.62
CA SER A 427 7.96 -19.56 -5.28
C SER A 427 8.60 -20.44 -6.37
N SER A 428 9.88 -20.24 -6.70
CA SER A 428 10.67 -21.25 -7.43
C SER A 428 12.16 -20.97 -7.33
N ASN A 429 12.88 -21.84 -6.62
CA ASN A 429 14.33 -21.99 -6.74
C ASN A 429 14.65 -22.65 -8.08
N THR A 430 14.77 -21.86 -9.14
CA THR A 430 15.43 -22.30 -10.39
C THR A 430 16.61 -21.38 -10.63
N SER A 431 17.79 -21.86 -10.26
CA SER A 431 19.07 -21.26 -10.63
C SER A 431 19.27 -21.34 -12.14
N SER A 432 18.88 -20.30 -12.88
CA SER A 432 19.32 -20.12 -14.26
C SER A 432 20.68 -19.44 -14.25
N SER A 433 21.74 -20.24 -14.33
CA SER A 433 23.10 -19.81 -14.65
C SER A 433 23.13 -19.25 -16.07
N SER A 434 23.12 -17.93 -16.21
CA SER A 434 23.45 -17.27 -17.48
C SER A 434 24.97 -17.25 -17.65
N SER A 435 25.46 -18.25 -18.39
CA SER A 435 26.83 -18.31 -18.92
C SER A 435 27.02 -17.26 -20.00
N SER A 436 27.78 -16.20 -19.71
CA SER A 436 28.27 -15.24 -20.70
C SER A 436 29.70 -15.62 -21.11
N SER A 437 29.82 -16.13 -22.34
CA SER A 437 31.06 -16.35 -23.05
C SER A 437 31.76 -15.03 -23.37
N TYR A 438 32.97 -14.82 -22.85
CA TYR A 438 33.86 -13.75 -23.27
C TYR A 438 34.94 -14.29 -24.21
N ALA A 439 34.97 -13.76 -25.43
CA ALA A 439 36.06 -13.92 -26.37
C ALA A 439 37.25 -13.05 -25.95
N ALA A 440 38.43 -13.64 -26.00
CA ALA A 440 39.71 -13.05 -25.64
C ALA A 440 40.29 -12.22 -26.80
N THR A 441 40.86 -11.05 -26.48
CA THR A 441 41.96 -10.44 -27.24
C THR A 441 42.85 -9.57 -26.34
N GLY A 442 44.08 -10.08 -26.16
CA GLY A 442 45.38 -9.45 -25.90
C GLY A 442 45.55 -8.02 -25.37
N GLY A 443 46.33 -7.92 -24.29
CA GLY A 443 47.65 -7.25 -24.33
C GLY A 443 47.80 -5.91 -23.61
N GLY A 444 48.79 -5.81 -22.72
CA GLY A 444 49.50 -4.54 -22.46
C GLY A 444 49.55 -4.06 -21.01
N SER A 445 50.75 -4.10 -20.44
CA SER A 445 51.19 -3.69 -19.10
C SER A 445 51.11 -2.20 -18.75
N GLY A 446 50.97 -1.90 -17.45
CA GLY A 446 51.86 -0.93 -16.76
C GLY A 446 51.25 0.36 -16.19
N GLY A 447 51.04 0.38 -14.86
CA GLY A 447 51.69 1.35 -13.96
C GLY A 447 51.18 2.80 -13.82
N ALA A 448 50.64 3.06 -12.61
CA ALA A 448 50.80 4.26 -11.76
C ALA A 448 49.93 5.53 -11.99
N GLY A 449 49.28 5.95 -10.90
CA GLY A 449 49.26 7.35 -10.45
C GLY A 449 47.92 8.08 -10.38
N GLY A 450 47.51 8.48 -9.16
CA GLY A 450 47.05 9.85 -8.89
C GLY A 450 45.56 10.21 -9.05
N SER A 451 44.87 10.24 -7.92
CA SER A 451 43.83 11.17 -7.43
C SER A 451 43.28 12.29 -8.35
N ILE A 452 41.94 12.45 -8.35
CA ILE A 452 41.12 13.65 -8.00
C ILE A 452 39.80 13.71 -8.82
N ALA A 453 38.68 13.82 -8.09
CA ALA A 453 37.37 14.45 -8.36
C ALA A 453 36.57 14.22 -9.68
N GLY A 454 35.31 13.81 -9.48
CA GLY A 454 34.11 14.49 -10.01
C GLY A 454 33.70 14.22 -11.46
N ALA A 455 32.61 13.45 -11.65
CA ALA A 455 31.45 13.79 -12.50
C ALA A 455 30.63 12.53 -12.89
N GLY A 456 29.31 12.63 -12.70
CA GLY A 456 28.24 12.07 -13.54
C GLY A 456 28.40 10.68 -14.15
N GLY A 457 27.86 9.67 -13.46
CA GLY A 457 27.53 8.37 -14.04
C GLY A 457 26.03 8.20 -14.15
N ALA A 458 25.51 8.31 -15.36
CA ALA A 458 24.10 8.11 -15.71
C ALA A 458 23.55 6.80 -15.13
N GLN A 459 22.47 6.93 -14.35
CA GLN A 459 21.74 5.80 -13.80
C GLN A 459 21.10 5.03 -14.96
N ARG A 460 21.60 3.82 -15.18
CA ARG A 460 21.03 2.83 -16.10
C ARG A 460 19.63 2.49 -15.59
N GLN A 461 18.62 2.97 -16.28
CA GLN A 461 17.20 2.77 -15.98
C GLN A 461 16.85 1.28 -16.12
N THR A 462 16.96 0.54 -15.01
CA THR A 462 16.38 -0.79 -14.83
C THR A 462 14.89 -0.62 -14.54
N GLY A 463 14.05 -1.46 -15.15
CA GLY A 463 12.59 -1.30 -15.26
C GLY A 463 11.85 -0.82 -14.00
N ASN A 464 10.83 0.02 -14.20
CA ASN A 464 10.00 0.62 -13.16
C ASN A 464 9.17 -0.44 -12.41
N ASN A 465 9.76 -1.13 -11.44
CA ASN A 465 8.99 -1.83 -10.42
C ASN A 465 8.40 -0.79 -9.46
N THR A 466 7.08 -0.79 -9.31
CA THR A 466 6.41 0.06 -8.32
C THR A 466 6.30 -0.71 -7.01
N VAL A 467 6.68 -0.05 -5.92
CA VAL A 467 6.65 -0.63 -4.57
C VAL A 467 5.51 0.03 -3.80
N SER A 468 4.71 -0.77 -3.10
CA SER A 468 3.65 -0.30 -2.22
C SER A 468 3.71 -1.02 -0.88
N PHE A 469 3.08 -0.44 0.13
CA PHE A 469 3.13 -0.97 1.49
C PHE A 469 1.73 -1.18 2.06
N VAL A 470 1.57 -2.28 2.79
CA VAL A 470 0.40 -2.55 3.63
C VAL A 470 0.89 -2.73 5.07
N ASP A 471 0.35 -1.98 6.02
CA ASP A 471 0.73 -2.03 7.43
C ASP A 471 -0.40 -2.67 8.25
N PHE A 472 -0.05 -3.58 9.15
CA PHE A 472 -0.98 -4.12 10.13
C PHE A 472 -0.48 -3.79 11.53
N ARG A 473 -1.37 -3.35 12.41
CA ARG A 473 -1.08 -3.09 13.82
C ARG A 473 -1.92 -3.97 14.72
N PHE A 474 -1.32 -4.49 15.78
CA PHE A 474 -1.97 -5.36 16.75
C PHE A 474 -1.68 -4.89 18.17
N VAL A 475 -2.72 -4.83 18.98
CA VAL A 475 -2.62 -4.59 20.43
C VAL A 475 -2.26 -5.93 21.12
N PRO A 476 -1.30 -5.94 22.07
CA PRO A 476 -0.92 -7.15 22.78
C PRO A 476 -2.03 -7.61 23.73
N LEU A 477 -2.00 -8.89 24.09
CA LEU A 477 -2.72 -9.41 25.24
C LEU A 477 -1.99 -8.94 26.51
N LEU A 478 -2.75 -8.48 27.50
CA LEU A 478 -2.21 -8.20 28.82
C LEU A 478 -2.08 -9.53 29.57
N ASP A 479 -0.90 -9.79 30.13
CA ASP A 479 -0.70 -10.91 31.05
C ASP A 479 -1.48 -10.60 32.34
N GLU A 480 -2.34 -11.52 32.82
CA GLU A 480 -3.08 -11.33 34.08
C GLU A 480 -2.12 -11.10 35.27
N GLU A 481 -0.89 -11.62 35.23
CA GLU A 481 0.15 -11.40 36.24
C GLU A 481 0.71 -9.96 36.27
N SER A 482 0.57 -9.19 35.18
CA SER A 482 1.09 -7.81 35.12
C SER A 482 0.20 -6.80 35.88
N LEU A 483 -1.04 -7.17 36.22
CA LEU A 483 -1.96 -6.37 37.01
C LEU A 483 -1.68 -6.44 38.51
N GLU A 484 -1.02 -7.50 38.99
CA GLU A 484 -0.74 -7.67 40.44
C GLU A 484 0.43 -6.80 40.92
N VAL A 485 1.29 -6.31 40.01
CA VAL A 485 2.47 -5.52 40.38
C VAL A 485 2.12 -4.05 40.66
N GLU A 486 1.03 -3.51 40.11
CA GLU A 486 0.60 -2.13 40.39
C GLU A 486 -0.24 -1.99 41.67
N GLU A 487 -0.93 -3.03 42.14
CA GLU A 487 -1.71 -2.96 43.40
C GLU A 487 -0.87 -3.24 44.66
N GLY A 488 0.35 -3.79 44.53
CA GLY A 488 1.22 -4.11 45.67
C GLY A 488 2.02 -2.93 46.27
N GLY A 489 1.93 -1.74 45.68
CA GLY A 489 2.70 -0.56 46.07
C GLY A 489 1.94 0.41 46.99
N GLY A 490 1.36 -0.06 48.09
CA GLY A 490 0.56 0.78 48.99
C GLY A 490 0.64 0.37 50.46
N PHE A 491 1.42 1.13 51.23
CA PHE A 491 1.53 1.19 52.69
C PHE A 491 2.24 0.02 53.41
N GLU A 492 3.54 0.22 53.67
CA GLU A 492 4.12 0.03 55.01
C GLU A 492 4.84 1.31 55.45
#